data_AF-A0AAE3ZV02-F1
#
_entry.id   AF-A0AAE3ZV02-F1
#
_cell.length_a   1.000
_cell.length_b   1.000
_cell.length_c   1.000
_cell.angle_alpha   90.00
_cell.angle_beta   90.00
_cell.angle_gamma   90.00
#
_symmetry.space_group_name_H-M   'P 1'
#
loop_
_entity.id
_entity.type
_entity.pdbx_description
1 polymer ?
#
loop_
_entity_poly.entity_id
_entity_poly.type
_entity_poly.pdbx_seq_one_letter_code
_entity_poly.pdbx_strand_id
1 'polypeptide(L)'
;MSRLRSIGAAVTAAALMLTVAAQPAHATSATAAAPGIRLMPLGDSITYGWGGAGGNGYRSHLYQAVAAAGGTVDFVGTQRDGDGADPDHEGHSGWVIDQIAAIAPGVVAQYQPNVVALHIGTNDMNNNVDPAGAPRRLDALLDRIYAEAPSATILLALIIPASNPVVQQRIDTYNAAVASIAERRRAAGQRIVPADMRGVTTADLPDGLHPNDAGYRTMATAFHAALTVARNAGMLVEPGGGSCHDSAGWWIERPRFAAGVGAARANIRFADVTGDGRADYLVLNARGGFDAWINAGGDASGNPGWTLHAGFAAGTGAAPATVHLADISGDRRADYLVVNATTGAVDAWINNGGDRPGQAGWTARGRIATGAGAPGAHIRFADLDGDRRADYLVLNPTTGAVDAWLNRGGDGQGGWTARPTIAGGTGTGNVRFANLDCDVRADYLVVDPATGAVDAWLNRGGDRDGVPGWAHRGRIAGGAGSADSVVLADVSGDGRDDYLVVAPNGAVDAWINNGGDPA
;
A
#
# COMPACT_ATOMS: atom_id res chain seq x y z
N MET A 1 -67.28 -53.95 33.12
CA MET A 1 -65.86 -53.76 32.77
C MET A 1 -65.61 -52.26 32.60
N SER A 2 -64.68 -51.76 33.39
CA SER A 2 -64.31 -50.35 33.61
C SER A 2 -63.80 -49.66 32.34
N ARG A 3 -64.11 -48.36 32.15
CA ARG A 3 -63.08 -47.32 31.94
C ARG A 3 -63.60 -45.92 32.26
N LEU A 4 -62.83 -45.26 33.13
CA LEU A 4 -63.00 -43.96 33.78
C LEU A 4 -62.70 -42.77 32.86
N ARG A 5 -63.45 -41.67 33.09
CA ARG A 5 -63.06 -40.27 33.44
C ARG A 5 -61.91 -39.62 32.63
N SER A 6 -61.95 -38.34 32.25
CA SER A 6 -62.19 -37.17 33.10
C SER A 6 -62.44 -35.88 32.30
N ILE A 7 -63.15 -34.96 32.94
CA ILE A 7 -63.43 -33.56 32.55
C ILE A 7 -62.19 -32.70 32.83
N GLY A 8 -61.84 -31.77 31.94
CA GLY A 8 -60.78 -30.77 32.11
C GLY A 8 -61.19 -29.42 31.54
N ALA A 9 -61.20 -28.40 32.40
CA ALA A 9 -61.72 -27.06 32.19
C ALA A 9 -60.86 -26.18 31.26
N ALA A 10 -61.51 -25.24 30.58
CA ALA A 10 -60.89 -24.18 29.80
C ALA A 10 -60.26 -23.12 30.70
N VAL A 11 -58.98 -22.80 30.47
CA VAL A 11 -58.25 -21.70 31.10
C VAL A 11 -58.04 -20.60 30.06
N THR A 12 -58.65 -19.45 30.28
CA THR A 12 -58.35 -18.18 29.59
C THR A 12 -57.11 -17.54 30.22
N ALA A 13 -56.03 -17.40 29.46
CA ALA A 13 -54.84 -16.64 29.87
C ALA A 13 -54.93 -15.20 29.34
N ALA A 14 -54.84 -14.23 30.25
CA ALA A 14 -54.72 -12.81 29.94
C ALA A 14 -53.29 -12.48 29.47
N ALA A 15 -53.16 -11.82 28.32
CA ALA A 15 -51.88 -11.33 27.81
C ALA A 15 -51.51 -10.01 28.50
N LEU A 16 -50.42 -10.02 29.26
CA LEU A 16 -49.81 -8.84 29.86
C LEU A 16 -48.92 -8.17 28.78
N MET A 17 -49.33 -7.03 28.23
CA MET A 17 -48.47 -6.24 27.33
C MET A 17 -47.41 -5.50 28.14
N LEU A 18 -46.16 -5.97 28.05
CA LEU A 18 -44.98 -5.23 28.50
C LEU A 18 -44.53 -4.33 27.35
N THR A 19 -44.74 -3.02 27.46
CA THR A 19 -44.18 -2.04 26.52
C THR A 19 -42.68 -1.93 26.73
N VAL A 20 -41.88 -2.59 25.88
CA VAL A 20 -40.44 -2.33 25.77
C VAL A 20 -40.29 -1.00 25.04
N ALA A 21 -39.81 0.03 25.75
CA ALA A 21 -39.40 1.27 25.12
C ALA A 21 -38.25 0.98 24.14
N ALA A 22 -38.44 1.31 22.86
CA ALA A 22 -37.40 1.21 21.85
C ALA A 22 -36.25 2.15 22.23
N GLN A 23 -35.08 1.57 22.53
CA GLN A 23 -33.84 2.34 22.59
C GLN A 23 -33.54 2.88 21.20
N PRO A 24 -33.05 4.13 21.07
CA PRO A 24 -32.63 4.66 19.79
C PRO A 24 -31.52 3.75 19.25
N ALA A 25 -31.65 3.36 17.99
CA ALA A 25 -30.65 2.58 17.29
C ALA A 25 -29.29 3.27 17.43
N HIS A 26 -28.35 2.61 18.09
CA HIS A 26 -26.95 3.01 18.05
C HIS A 26 -26.55 3.05 16.59
N ALA A 27 -26.16 4.24 16.12
CA ALA A 27 -25.55 4.43 14.82
C ALA A 27 -24.44 3.40 14.67
N THR A 28 -24.57 2.52 13.68
CA THR A 28 -23.52 1.60 13.28
C THR A 28 -22.28 2.42 12.98
N SER A 29 -21.24 2.18 13.76
CA SER A 29 -19.87 2.62 13.51
C SER A 29 -19.56 2.52 12.03
N ALA A 30 -19.10 3.63 11.44
CA ALA A 30 -18.57 3.64 10.08
C ALA A 30 -17.56 2.49 9.95
N THR A 31 -17.85 1.53 9.08
CA THR A 31 -16.92 0.47 8.71
C THR A 31 -15.63 1.13 8.25
N ALA A 32 -14.50 0.78 8.89
CA ALA A 32 -13.18 1.19 8.43
C ALA A 32 -13.07 0.92 6.92
N ALA A 33 -12.46 1.85 6.18
CA ALA A 33 -12.20 1.68 4.76
C ALA A 33 -11.46 0.35 4.54
N ALA A 34 -11.85 -0.39 3.49
CA ALA A 34 -11.19 -1.65 3.17
C ALA A 34 -9.72 -1.39 2.79
N PRO A 35 -8.77 -2.24 3.21
CA PRO A 35 -7.37 -2.04 2.88
C PRO A 35 -7.10 -1.93 1.38
N GLY A 36 -6.11 -1.11 1.00
CA GLY A 36 -5.58 -1.08 -0.35
C GLY A 36 -5.08 -2.47 -0.76
N ILE A 37 -5.11 -2.80 -2.06
CA ILE A 37 -4.65 -4.11 -2.54
C ILE A 37 -3.37 -3.92 -3.35
N ARG A 38 -2.23 -4.33 -2.79
CA ARG A 38 -0.99 -4.60 -3.53
C ARG A 38 -0.90 -6.09 -3.81
N LEU A 39 -1.29 -6.48 -5.02
CA LEU A 39 -1.39 -7.87 -5.42
C LEU A 39 -0.19 -8.27 -6.28
N MET A 40 0.49 -9.36 -5.92
CA MET A 40 1.47 -10.00 -6.82
C MET A 40 0.80 -11.16 -7.58
N PRO A 41 0.57 -11.06 -8.90
CA PRO A 41 0.21 -12.19 -9.73
C PRO A 41 1.46 -13.05 -9.93
N LEU A 42 1.56 -14.18 -9.23
CA LEU A 42 2.74 -15.05 -9.21
C LEU A 42 2.43 -16.37 -9.92
N GLY A 43 3.24 -16.75 -10.91
CA GLY A 43 3.02 -18.02 -11.61
C GLY A 43 3.81 -18.24 -12.88
N ASP A 44 3.26 -19.07 -13.77
CA ASP A 44 3.87 -19.48 -15.03
C ASP A 44 3.34 -18.70 -16.25
N SER A 45 3.34 -19.32 -17.44
CA SER A 45 2.83 -18.74 -18.70
C SER A 45 1.35 -18.36 -18.60
N ILE A 46 0.58 -19.01 -17.74
CA ILE A 46 -0.83 -18.72 -17.55
C ILE A 46 -0.98 -17.37 -16.81
N THR A 47 -0.14 -17.11 -15.81
CA THR A 47 -0.09 -15.79 -15.14
C THR A 47 0.53 -14.72 -16.05
N TYR A 48 1.57 -15.07 -16.82
CA TYR A 48 2.14 -14.19 -17.87
C TYR A 48 1.05 -13.72 -18.84
N GLY A 49 0.11 -14.61 -19.21
CA GLY A 49 -1.00 -14.29 -20.09
C GLY A 49 -0.84 -14.82 -21.51
N TRP A 50 -0.08 -15.91 -21.68
CA TRP A 50 0.18 -16.53 -22.97
C TRP A 50 -1.12 -16.95 -23.67
N GLY A 51 -1.28 -16.54 -24.94
CA GLY A 51 -2.43 -16.92 -25.78
C GLY A 51 -3.70 -16.10 -25.53
N GLY A 52 -3.72 -15.23 -24.51
CA GLY A 52 -4.81 -14.30 -24.24
C GLY A 52 -4.78 -13.05 -25.14
N ALA A 53 -5.95 -12.47 -25.39
CA ALA A 53 -6.04 -11.18 -26.08
C ALA A 53 -5.36 -10.09 -25.24
N GLY A 54 -4.56 -9.23 -25.90
CA GLY A 54 -3.86 -8.11 -25.24
C GLY A 54 -2.70 -8.52 -24.33
N GLY A 55 -2.36 -9.82 -24.21
CA GLY A 55 -1.21 -10.29 -23.44
C GLY A 55 -1.33 -10.19 -21.92
N ASN A 56 -2.54 -9.95 -21.38
CA ASN A 56 -2.74 -9.73 -19.93
C ASN A 56 -3.14 -10.99 -19.15
N GLY A 57 -3.50 -12.08 -19.83
CA GLY A 57 -4.10 -13.25 -19.18
C GLY A 57 -5.35 -12.90 -18.39
N TYR A 58 -5.44 -13.38 -17.14
CA TYR A 58 -6.55 -13.04 -16.23
C TYR A 58 -6.41 -11.66 -15.57
N ARG A 59 -5.23 -11.02 -15.64
CA ARG A 59 -4.89 -9.84 -14.82
C ARG A 59 -5.79 -8.65 -15.15
N SER A 60 -6.04 -8.38 -16.43
CA SER A 60 -6.93 -7.29 -16.86
C SER A 60 -8.38 -7.48 -16.39
N HIS A 61 -8.90 -8.71 -16.50
CA HIS A 61 -10.25 -9.04 -16.02
C HIS A 61 -10.35 -8.95 -14.49
N LEU A 62 -9.29 -9.34 -13.77
CA LEU A 62 -9.24 -9.24 -12.31
C LEU A 62 -9.19 -7.78 -11.86
N TYR A 63 -8.37 -6.95 -12.51
CA TYR A 63 -8.31 -5.50 -12.27
C TYR A 63 -9.70 -4.87 -12.42
N GLN A 64 -10.37 -5.17 -13.53
CA GLN A 64 -11.73 -4.68 -13.81
C GLN A 64 -12.75 -5.17 -12.77
N ALA A 65 -12.66 -6.42 -12.32
CA ALA A 65 -13.54 -6.97 -11.30
C ALA A 65 -13.37 -6.25 -9.95
N VAL A 66 -12.14 -5.97 -9.54
CA VAL A 66 -11.86 -5.20 -8.31
C VAL A 66 -12.39 -3.77 -8.42
N ALA A 67 -12.14 -3.10 -9.54
CA ALA A 67 -12.66 -1.76 -9.81
C ALA A 67 -14.19 -1.72 -9.82
N ALA A 68 -14.85 -2.70 -10.45
CA ALA A 68 -16.31 -2.81 -10.47
C ALA A 68 -16.92 -3.04 -9.07
N ALA A 69 -16.15 -3.66 -8.16
CA ALA A 69 -16.51 -3.81 -6.75
C ALA A 69 -16.19 -2.56 -5.90
N GLY A 70 -15.76 -1.47 -6.52
CA GLY A 70 -15.42 -0.20 -5.86
C GLY A 70 -14.08 -0.20 -5.11
N GLY A 71 -13.20 -1.17 -5.39
CA GLY A 71 -11.84 -1.21 -4.86
C GLY A 71 -10.79 -0.76 -5.87
N THR A 72 -9.57 -0.54 -5.40
CA THR A 72 -8.38 -0.36 -6.23
C THR A 72 -7.44 -1.54 -6.03
N VAL A 73 -6.64 -1.84 -7.06
CA VAL A 73 -5.55 -2.82 -7.00
C VAL A 73 -4.35 -2.25 -7.73
N ASP A 74 -3.19 -2.41 -7.10
CA ASP A 74 -1.86 -2.24 -7.69
C ASP A 74 -1.27 -3.63 -7.85
N PHE A 75 -1.00 -4.02 -9.09
CA PHE A 75 -0.23 -5.21 -9.37
C PHE A 75 1.25 -4.92 -9.23
N VAL A 76 1.99 -5.91 -8.73
CA VAL A 76 3.44 -5.79 -8.55
C VAL A 76 4.16 -7.04 -9.02
N GLY A 77 5.39 -6.83 -9.49
CA GLY A 77 6.31 -7.87 -9.93
C GLY A 77 7.36 -7.33 -10.89
N THR A 78 8.34 -8.15 -11.21
CA THR A 78 9.45 -7.78 -12.10
C THR A 78 9.07 -7.74 -13.57
N GLN A 79 8.01 -8.44 -13.97
CA GLN A 79 7.55 -8.53 -15.35
C GLN A 79 6.48 -7.49 -15.64
N ARG A 80 6.42 -7.04 -16.88
CA ARG A 80 5.48 -6.03 -17.33
C ARG A 80 5.06 -6.30 -18.76
N ASP A 81 3.94 -6.98 -18.91
CA ASP A 81 3.43 -7.43 -20.20
C ASP A 81 1.92 -7.20 -20.31
N GLY A 82 1.51 -6.84 -21.54
CA GLY A 82 0.13 -6.61 -21.93
C GLY A 82 -0.27 -5.14 -21.99
N ASP A 83 -1.50 -4.88 -22.43
CA ASP A 83 -2.07 -3.53 -22.63
C ASP A 83 -3.07 -3.10 -21.54
N GLY A 84 -3.15 -3.85 -20.44
CA GLY A 84 -4.02 -3.57 -19.29
C GLY A 84 -3.67 -2.27 -18.55
N ALA A 85 -4.60 -1.83 -17.70
CA ALA A 85 -4.43 -0.62 -16.87
C ALA A 85 -3.22 -0.71 -15.94
N ASP A 86 -3.02 -1.90 -15.35
CA ASP A 86 -1.84 -2.26 -14.59
C ASP A 86 -1.25 -3.55 -15.17
N PRO A 87 -0.14 -3.46 -15.92
CA PRO A 87 0.48 -4.59 -16.59
C PRO A 87 1.53 -5.32 -15.75
N ASP A 88 1.79 -4.93 -14.49
CA ASP A 88 2.86 -5.53 -13.68
C ASP A 88 2.47 -6.95 -13.20
N HIS A 89 3.44 -7.87 -13.16
CA HIS A 89 3.25 -9.24 -12.66
C HIS A 89 4.55 -10.00 -12.39
N GLU A 90 4.44 -11.21 -11.84
CA GLU A 90 5.54 -12.13 -11.60
C GLU A 90 5.25 -13.49 -12.26
N GLY A 91 4.92 -13.44 -13.55
CA GLY A 91 4.52 -14.59 -14.37
C GLY A 91 5.63 -14.99 -15.33
N HIS A 92 6.09 -16.24 -15.25
CA HIS A 92 7.27 -16.71 -15.99
C HIS A 92 6.96 -17.92 -16.88
N SER A 93 6.90 -17.70 -18.19
CA SER A 93 6.50 -18.74 -19.14
C SER A 93 7.37 -20.00 -19.06
N GLY A 94 6.71 -21.16 -18.92
CA GLY A 94 7.37 -22.48 -18.84
C GLY A 94 7.97 -22.84 -17.49
N TRP A 95 7.90 -21.97 -16.48
CA TRP A 95 8.52 -22.23 -15.18
C TRP A 95 7.76 -23.25 -14.34
N VAL A 96 8.52 -24.07 -13.62
CA VAL A 96 8.01 -25.01 -12.62
C VAL A 96 8.06 -24.40 -11.21
N ILE A 97 7.42 -25.07 -10.24
CA ILE A 97 7.35 -24.62 -8.84
C ILE A 97 8.72 -24.24 -8.26
N ASP A 98 9.76 -25.04 -8.50
CA ASP A 98 11.10 -24.78 -7.92
C ASP A 98 11.75 -23.50 -8.43
N GLN A 99 11.48 -23.11 -9.68
CA GLN A 99 12.04 -21.89 -10.25
C GLN A 99 11.35 -20.65 -9.66
N ILE A 100 10.02 -20.72 -9.49
CA ILE A 100 9.28 -19.68 -8.76
C ILE A 100 9.74 -19.62 -7.30
N ALA A 101 9.92 -20.77 -6.64
CA ALA A 101 10.43 -20.83 -5.27
C ALA A 101 11.83 -20.23 -5.11
N ALA A 102 12.67 -20.29 -6.14
CA ALA A 102 14.01 -19.70 -6.12
C ALA A 102 13.97 -18.17 -6.11
N ILE A 103 13.01 -17.55 -6.80
CA ILE A 103 12.91 -16.07 -6.88
C ILE A 103 11.97 -15.48 -5.82
N ALA A 104 11.03 -16.27 -5.30
CA ALA A 104 9.95 -15.79 -4.42
C ALA A 104 10.46 -14.93 -3.24
N PRO A 105 11.53 -15.30 -2.51
CA PRO A 105 12.02 -14.45 -1.43
C PRO A 105 12.40 -13.04 -1.91
N GLY A 106 13.19 -12.94 -2.99
CA GLY A 106 13.66 -11.67 -3.51
C GLY A 106 12.52 -10.78 -4.02
N VAL A 107 11.60 -11.34 -4.80
CA VAL A 107 10.51 -10.55 -5.39
C VAL A 107 9.43 -10.20 -4.35
N VAL A 108 9.11 -11.09 -3.42
CA VAL A 108 8.16 -10.77 -2.33
C VAL A 108 8.75 -9.74 -1.38
N ALA A 109 10.04 -9.85 -1.04
CA ALA A 109 10.72 -8.85 -0.24
C ALA A 109 10.79 -7.49 -0.94
N GLN A 110 11.05 -7.49 -2.26
CA GLN A 110 11.15 -6.29 -3.07
C GLN A 110 9.81 -5.55 -3.19
N TYR A 111 8.75 -6.27 -3.54
CA TYR A 111 7.47 -5.67 -3.86
C TYR A 111 6.48 -5.65 -2.69
N GLN A 112 6.79 -6.29 -1.56
CA GLN A 112 5.97 -6.30 -0.34
C GLN A 112 4.45 -6.46 -0.60
N PRO A 113 4.01 -7.49 -1.35
CA PRO A 113 2.60 -7.67 -1.63
C PRO A 113 1.83 -8.00 -0.35
N ASN A 114 0.69 -7.34 -0.13
CA ASN A 114 -0.26 -7.75 0.91
C ASN A 114 -1.23 -8.83 0.41
N VAL A 115 -1.28 -9.07 -0.91
CA VAL A 115 -2.02 -10.18 -1.53
C VAL A 115 -1.14 -10.87 -2.58
N VAL A 116 -1.12 -12.21 -2.62
CA VAL A 116 -0.44 -12.97 -3.68
C VAL A 116 -1.46 -13.86 -4.38
N ALA A 117 -1.65 -13.69 -5.68
CA ALA A 117 -2.44 -14.61 -6.51
C ALA A 117 -1.49 -15.66 -7.10
N LEU A 118 -1.45 -16.85 -6.50
CA LEU A 118 -0.49 -17.89 -6.86
C LEU A 118 -1.14 -18.96 -7.74
N HIS A 119 -0.70 -19.05 -9.01
CA HIS A 119 -1.06 -20.12 -9.94
C HIS A 119 0.21 -20.75 -10.52
N ILE A 120 0.62 -21.90 -9.97
CA ILE A 120 1.84 -22.60 -10.39
C ILE A 120 1.67 -24.12 -10.27
N GLY A 121 2.47 -24.87 -11.03
CA GLY A 121 2.45 -26.34 -11.05
C GLY A 121 1.99 -26.94 -12.38
N THR A 122 1.46 -26.13 -13.30
CA THR A 122 1.02 -26.59 -14.62
C THR A 122 2.17 -27.26 -15.38
N ASN A 123 3.34 -26.63 -15.41
CA ASN A 123 4.51 -27.16 -16.09
C ASN A 123 5.06 -28.43 -15.42
N ASP A 124 4.96 -28.53 -14.09
CA ASP A 124 5.30 -29.75 -13.35
C ASP A 124 4.44 -30.94 -13.82
N MET A 125 3.13 -30.73 -13.96
CA MET A 125 2.20 -31.77 -14.41
C MET A 125 2.38 -32.09 -15.89
N ASN A 126 2.48 -31.06 -16.74
CA ASN A 126 2.58 -31.19 -18.19
C ASN A 126 3.89 -31.87 -18.61
N ASN A 127 5.01 -31.42 -18.04
CA ASN A 127 6.35 -31.92 -18.41
C ASN A 127 6.77 -33.13 -17.57
N ASN A 128 5.90 -33.64 -16.69
CA ASN A 128 6.18 -34.75 -15.77
C ASN A 128 7.39 -34.49 -14.84
N VAL A 129 7.55 -33.24 -14.39
CA VAL A 129 8.62 -32.85 -13.47
C VAL A 129 8.13 -33.09 -12.04
N ASP A 130 8.47 -34.27 -11.51
CA ASP A 130 8.12 -34.72 -10.16
C ASP A 130 6.68 -34.36 -9.72
N PRO A 131 5.63 -34.89 -10.39
CA PRO A 131 4.25 -34.60 -10.01
C PRO A 131 3.89 -35.03 -8.58
N ALA A 132 4.51 -36.12 -8.09
CA ALA A 132 4.26 -36.63 -6.75
C ALA A 132 4.87 -35.73 -5.65
N GLY A 133 6.04 -35.14 -5.89
CA GLY A 133 6.67 -34.19 -4.96
C GLY A 133 6.24 -32.74 -5.14
N ALA A 134 5.56 -32.39 -6.23
CA ALA A 134 5.08 -31.04 -6.50
C ALA A 134 4.25 -30.41 -5.36
N PRO A 135 3.31 -31.12 -4.69
CA PRO A 135 2.59 -30.52 -3.55
C PRO A 135 3.51 -30.13 -2.40
N ARG A 136 4.54 -30.92 -2.10
CA ARG A 136 5.53 -30.59 -1.05
C ARG A 136 6.37 -29.37 -1.45
N ARG A 137 6.73 -29.26 -2.73
CA ARG A 137 7.47 -28.11 -3.26
C ARG A 137 6.63 -26.83 -3.23
N LEU A 138 5.32 -26.93 -3.53
CA LEU A 138 4.38 -25.83 -3.36
C LEU A 138 4.27 -25.43 -1.88
N ASP A 139 4.14 -26.41 -0.98
CA ASP A 139 4.05 -26.15 0.46
C ASP A 139 5.28 -25.36 0.95
N ALA A 140 6.48 -25.76 0.52
CA ALA A 140 7.73 -25.04 0.82
C ALA A 140 7.81 -23.65 0.18
N LEU A 141 7.25 -23.45 -1.02
CA LEU A 141 7.13 -22.13 -1.64
C LEU A 141 6.25 -21.20 -0.81
N LEU A 142 5.13 -21.69 -0.27
CA LEU A 142 4.27 -20.90 0.62
C LEU A 142 5.03 -20.44 1.86
N ASP A 143 5.86 -21.30 2.46
CA ASP A 143 6.71 -20.92 3.60
C ASP A 143 7.69 -19.79 3.24
N ARG A 144 8.26 -19.80 2.03
CA ARG A 144 9.14 -18.72 1.56
C ARG A 144 8.40 -17.40 1.37
N ILE A 145 7.19 -17.44 0.82
CA ILE A 145 6.37 -16.23 0.66
C ILE A 145 6.02 -15.64 2.04
N TYR A 146 5.56 -16.48 2.98
CA TYR A 146 5.21 -16.01 4.32
C TYR A 146 6.42 -15.61 5.18
N ALA A 147 7.63 -16.06 4.85
CA ALA A 147 8.83 -15.59 5.53
C ALA A 147 9.07 -14.10 5.24
N GLU A 148 8.88 -13.67 4.00
CA GLU A 148 9.11 -12.28 3.58
C GLU A 148 7.88 -11.38 3.76
N ALA A 149 6.68 -11.94 3.63
CA ALA A 149 5.41 -11.24 3.85
C ALA A 149 4.52 -12.00 4.84
N PRO A 150 4.84 -11.97 6.16
CA PRO A 150 4.13 -12.75 7.18
C PRO A 150 2.64 -12.42 7.30
N SER A 151 2.26 -11.22 6.86
CA SER A 151 0.91 -10.69 6.94
C SER A 151 0.13 -10.79 5.62
N ALA A 152 0.77 -11.20 4.51
CA ALA A 152 0.13 -11.30 3.22
C ALA A 152 -1.02 -12.32 3.21
N THR A 153 -2.03 -12.05 2.38
CA THR A 153 -3.05 -13.04 2.03
C THR A 153 -2.68 -13.76 0.75
N ILE A 154 -2.60 -15.08 0.75
CA ILE A 154 -2.36 -15.87 -0.47
C ILE A 154 -3.70 -16.36 -1.03
N LEU A 155 -4.02 -15.99 -2.27
CA LEU A 155 -5.09 -16.57 -3.08
C LEU A 155 -4.48 -17.74 -3.85
N LEU A 156 -4.65 -18.96 -3.35
CA LEU A 156 -3.98 -20.14 -3.87
C LEU A 156 -4.84 -20.86 -4.92
N ALA A 157 -4.41 -20.85 -6.18
CA ALA A 157 -5.17 -21.49 -7.24
C ALA A 157 -5.14 -23.02 -7.14
N LEU A 158 -6.31 -23.63 -7.28
CA LEU A 158 -6.41 -24.99 -7.84
C LEU A 158 -6.26 -24.82 -9.35
N ILE A 159 -5.17 -25.32 -9.95
CA ILE A 159 -4.79 -25.00 -11.32
C ILE A 159 -5.82 -25.49 -12.34
N ILE A 160 -5.90 -24.79 -13.47
CA ILE A 160 -6.81 -25.09 -14.60
C ILE A 160 -6.62 -26.52 -15.15
N PRO A 161 -7.61 -27.10 -15.84
CA PRO A 161 -7.44 -28.39 -16.51
C PRO A 161 -6.46 -28.34 -17.69
N ALA A 162 -6.10 -29.52 -18.22
CA ALA A 162 -5.41 -29.70 -19.48
C ALA A 162 -6.18 -30.69 -20.37
N SER A 163 -6.13 -30.52 -21.69
CA SER A 163 -6.84 -31.40 -22.63
C SER A 163 -6.21 -32.78 -22.75
N ASN A 164 -4.93 -32.94 -22.39
CA ASN A 164 -4.28 -34.24 -22.37
C ASN A 164 -4.74 -35.05 -21.14
N PRO A 165 -5.35 -36.24 -21.29
CA PRO A 165 -5.90 -37.00 -20.16
C PRO A 165 -4.87 -37.43 -19.12
N VAL A 166 -3.63 -37.71 -19.53
CA VAL A 166 -2.55 -38.09 -18.60
C VAL A 166 -2.12 -36.90 -17.76
N VAL A 167 -2.02 -35.72 -18.38
CA VAL A 167 -1.73 -34.47 -17.67
C VAL A 167 -2.90 -34.10 -16.76
N GLN A 168 -4.14 -34.23 -17.23
CA GLN A 168 -5.34 -33.98 -16.43
C GLN A 168 -5.38 -34.83 -15.17
N GLN A 169 -5.08 -36.13 -15.26
CA GLN A 169 -5.04 -37.00 -14.09
C GLN A 169 -4.00 -36.55 -13.05
N ARG A 170 -2.85 -36.04 -13.51
CA ARG A 170 -1.83 -35.46 -12.61
C ARG A 170 -2.34 -34.16 -11.97
N ILE A 171 -2.98 -33.29 -12.75
CA ILE A 171 -3.61 -32.05 -12.27
C ILE A 171 -4.68 -32.36 -11.22
N ASP A 172 -5.54 -33.36 -11.43
CA ASP A 172 -6.58 -33.73 -10.46
C ASP A 172 -5.98 -34.16 -9.12
N THR A 173 -4.92 -34.98 -9.18
CA THR A 173 -4.18 -35.44 -8.00
C THR A 173 -3.49 -34.27 -7.31
N TYR A 174 -2.86 -33.38 -8.07
CA TYR A 174 -2.20 -32.18 -7.56
C TYR A 174 -3.20 -31.25 -6.88
N ASN A 175 -4.30 -30.89 -7.54
CA ASN A 175 -5.34 -30.01 -7.00
C ASN A 175 -5.98 -30.53 -5.71
N ALA A 176 -6.18 -31.85 -5.58
CA ALA A 176 -6.64 -32.44 -4.32
C ALA A 176 -5.65 -32.20 -3.17
N ALA A 177 -4.34 -32.29 -3.45
CA ALA A 177 -3.29 -32.00 -2.48
C ALA A 177 -3.18 -30.50 -2.17
N VAL A 178 -3.30 -29.62 -3.17
CA VAL A 178 -3.31 -28.16 -3.00
C VAL A 178 -4.47 -27.72 -2.10
N ALA A 179 -5.68 -28.26 -2.32
CA ALA A 179 -6.83 -27.99 -1.47
C ALA A 179 -6.58 -28.41 -0.01
N SER A 180 -5.95 -29.57 0.19
CA SER A 180 -5.58 -30.06 1.53
C SER A 180 -4.52 -29.19 2.20
N ILE A 181 -3.53 -28.68 1.44
CA ILE A 181 -2.51 -27.73 1.93
C ILE A 181 -3.17 -26.44 2.41
N ALA A 182 -4.03 -25.83 1.58
CA ALA A 182 -4.71 -24.59 1.92
C ALA A 182 -5.55 -24.74 3.20
N GLU A 183 -6.30 -25.83 3.33
CA GLU A 183 -7.12 -26.09 4.52
C GLU A 183 -6.26 -26.24 5.78
N ARG A 184 -5.18 -27.04 5.72
CA ARG A 184 -4.26 -27.20 6.87
C ARG A 184 -3.62 -25.88 7.29
N ARG A 185 -3.15 -25.08 6.33
CA ARG A 185 -2.49 -23.79 6.60
C ARG A 185 -3.46 -22.77 7.16
N ARG A 186 -4.68 -22.72 6.63
CA ARG A 186 -5.76 -21.88 7.16
C ARG A 186 -6.14 -22.28 8.58
N ALA A 187 -6.24 -23.58 8.87
CA ALA A 187 -6.48 -24.09 10.22
C ALA A 187 -5.33 -23.77 11.19
N ALA A 188 -4.11 -23.59 10.68
CA ALA A 188 -2.95 -23.11 11.44
C ALA A 188 -2.89 -21.57 11.59
N GLY A 189 -3.91 -20.84 11.13
CA GLY A 189 -4.02 -19.38 11.26
C GLY A 189 -3.36 -18.57 10.14
N GLN A 190 -2.83 -19.20 9.09
CA GLN A 190 -2.30 -18.48 7.94
C GLN A 190 -3.43 -17.92 7.06
N ARG A 191 -3.20 -16.74 6.49
CA ARG A 191 -4.15 -16.01 5.63
C ARG A 191 -4.12 -16.56 4.21
N ILE A 192 -4.71 -17.74 4.02
CA ILE A 192 -4.75 -18.41 2.71
C ILE A 192 -6.18 -18.74 2.31
N VAL A 193 -6.54 -18.43 1.07
CA VAL A 193 -7.86 -18.69 0.50
C VAL A 193 -7.72 -19.45 -0.81
N PRO A 194 -8.30 -20.65 -0.95
CA PRO A 194 -8.34 -21.35 -2.23
C PRO A 194 -9.09 -20.56 -3.29
N ALA A 195 -8.53 -20.45 -4.49
CA ALA A 195 -9.17 -19.95 -5.69
C ALA A 195 -9.41 -21.12 -6.66
N ASP A 196 -10.67 -21.50 -6.85
CA ASP A 196 -11.03 -22.70 -7.61
C ASP A 196 -11.12 -22.40 -9.12
N MET A 197 -10.10 -22.77 -9.90
CA MET A 197 -10.08 -22.51 -11.35
C MET A 197 -10.80 -23.57 -12.18
N ARG A 198 -11.45 -24.56 -11.56
CA ARG A 198 -12.15 -25.65 -12.27
C ARG A 198 -13.39 -25.21 -13.05
N GLY A 199 -13.75 -23.92 -12.99
CA GLY A 199 -14.70 -23.31 -13.92
C GLY A 199 -14.16 -23.21 -15.35
N VAL A 200 -12.83 -23.17 -15.54
CA VAL A 200 -12.19 -23.25 -16.85
C VAL A 200 -12.35 -24.66 -17.40
N THR A 201 -12.74 -24.78 -18.67
CA THR A 201 -12.96 -26.07 -19.33
C THR A 201 -11.96 -26.29 -20.47
N THR A 202 -11.86 -27.52 -20.99
CA THR A 202 -10.98 -27.80 -22.14
C THR A 202 -11.40 -27.07 -23.42
N ALA A 203 -12.67 -26.65 -23.53
CA ALA A 203 -13.13 -25.79 -24.63
C ALA A 203 -12.48 -24.39 -24.59
N ASP A 204 -12.00 -23.98 -23.42
CA ASP A 204 -11.32 -22.71 -23.22
C ASP A 204 -9.81 -22.79 -23.51
N LEU A 205 -9.29 -23.94 -23.96
CA LEU A 205 -7.85 -24.20 -24.13
C LEU A 205 -7.48 -24.46 -25.61
N PRO A 206 -7.17 -23.44 -26.43
CA PRO A 206 -6.94 -23.62 -27.86
C PRO A 206 -5.77 -24.55 -28.20
N ASP A 207 -4.72 -24.56 -27.38
CA ASP A 207 -3.57 -25.46 -27.52
C ASP A 207 -3.62 -26.65 -26.54
N GLY A 208 -4.74 -26.78 -25.81
CA GLY A 208 -4.96 -27.80 -24.81
C GLY A 208 -4.33 -27.54 -23.44
N LEU A 209 -3.66 -26.40 -23.23
CA LEU A 209 -3.03 -26.04 -21.95
C LEU A 209 -3.30 -24.59 -21.51
N HIS A 210 -3.21 -23.63 -22.42
CA HIS A 210 -3.34 -22.20 -22.12
C HIS A 210 -4.76 -21.70 -22.37
N PRO A 211 -5.34 -20.90 -21.46
CA PRO A 211 -6.66 -20.31 -21.65
C PRO A 211 -6.74 -19.35 -22.84
N ASN A 212 -7.88 -19.33 -23.50
CA ASN A 212 -8.33 -18.20 -24.29
C ASN A 212 -8.90 -17.10 -23.37
N ASP A 213 -9.39 -16.00 -23.94
CA ASP A 213 -9.96 -14.88 -23.18
C ASP A 213 -11.14 -15.28 -22.26
N ALA A 214 -12.00 -16.21 -22.69
CA ALA A 214 -13.12 -16.68 -21.87
C ALA A 214 -12.64 -17.49 -20.65
N GLY A 215 -11.64 -18.35 -20.84
CA GLY A 215 -10.98 -19.06 -19.75
C GLY A 215 -10.29 -18.10 -18.79
N TYR A 216 -9.57 -17.09 -19.30
CA TYR A 216 -8.93 -16.07 -18.46
C TYR A 216 -9.93 -15.22 -17.66
N ARG A 217 -11.09 -14.87 -18.24
CA ARG A 217 -12.18 -14.21 -17.51
C ARG A 217 -12.72 -15.08 -16.38
N THR A 218 -12.79 -16.40 -16.60
CA THR A 218 -13.22 -17.36 -15.57
C THR A 218 -12.20 -17.46 -14.44
N MET A 219 -10.90 -17.48 -14.75
CA MET A 219 -9.85 -17.42 -13.73
C MET A 219 -9.91 -16.13 -12.90
N ALA A 220 -10.09 -14.98 -13.55
CA ALA A 220 -10.24 -13.70 -12.85
C ALA A 220 -11.44 -13.70 -11.90
N THR A 221 -12.56 -14.30 -12.32
CA THR A 221 -13.75 -14.46 -11.47
C THR A 221 -13.44 -15.29 -10.22
N ALA A 222 -12.69 -16.39 -10.37
CA ALA A 222 -12.29 -17.24 -9.24
C ALA A 222 -11.34 -16.53 -8.27
N PHE A 223 -10.33 -15.80 -8.77
CA PHE A 223 -9.46 -15.00 -7.91
C PHE A 223 -10.21 -13.87 -7.20
N HIS A 224 -11.10 -13.15 -7.90
CA HIS A 224 -11.91 -12.10 -7.29
C HIS A 224 -12.84 -12.65 -6.20
N ALA A 225 -13.41 -13.84 -6.40
CA ALA A 225 -14.21 -14.52 -5.38
C ALA A 225 -13.36 -14.87 -4.14
N ALA A 226 -12.15 -15.40 -4.33
CA ALA A 226 -11.23 -15.67 -3.23
C ALA A 226 -10.81 -14.39 -2.48
N LEU A 227 -10.55 -13.31 -3.20
CA LEU A 227 -10.26 -11.99 -2.63
C LEU A 227 -11.44 -11.45 -1.80
N THR A 228 -12.67 -11.64 -2.29
CA THR A 228 -13.89 -11.25 -1.57
C THR A 228 -14.03 -12.06 -0.27
N VAL A 229 -13.75 -13.36 -0.30
CA VAL A 229 -13.73 -14.20 0.91
C VAL A 229 -12.68 -13.71 1.91
N ALA A 230 -11.46 -13.41 1.45
CA ALA A 230 -10.41 -12.86 2.29
C ALA A 230 -10.82 -11.53 2.95
N ARG A 231 -11.42 -10.62 2.17
CA ARG A 231 -11.94 -9.34 2.66
C ARG A 231 -12.98 -9.54 3.76
N ASN A 232 -13.98 -10.37 3.50
CA ASN A 232 -15.07 -10.63 4.45
C ASN A 232 -14.59 -11.32 5.74
N ALA A 233 -13.49 -12.07 5.65
CA ALA A 233 -12.86 -12.73 6.78
C ALA A 233 -11.84 -11.84 7.53
N GLY A 234 -11.65 -10.58 7.10
CA GLY A 234 -10.67 -9.66 7.71
C GLY A 234 -9.21 -10.13 7.52
N MET A 235 -8.94 -10.90 6.47
CA MET A 235 -7.59 -11.41 6.18
C MET A 235 -6.73 -10.36 5.46
N LEU A 236 -7.37 -9.38 4.80
CA LEU A 236 -6.65 -8.30 4.14
C LEU A 236 -6.10 -7.33 5.18
N VAL A 237 -4.83 -6.97 5.01
CA VAL A 237 -4.14 -5.92 5.75
C VAL A 237 -3.69 -4.86 4.77
N GLU A 238 -3.37 -3.65 5.24
CA GLU A 238 -2.84 -2.60 4.38
C GLU A 238 -1.52 -3.02 3.72
N PRO A 239 -1.25 -2.53 2.49
CA PRO A 239 0.09 -2.62 1.91
C PRO A 239 1.11 -1.99 2.89
N GLY A 240 2.30 -2.58 3.01
CA GLY A 240 3.33 -2.11 3.97
C GLY A 240 3.30 -2.74 5.37
N GLY A 241 2.56 -3.86 5.55
CA GLY A 241 2.55 -4.65 6.79
C GLY A 241 3.52 -5.84 6.83
N GLY A 242 4.38 -6.01 5.82
CA GLY A 242 5.43 -7.03 5.80
C GLY A 242 6.65 -6.59 6.59
N SER A 243 7.43 -7.52 7.11
CA SER A 243 8.73 -7.19 7.71
C SER A 243 9.66 -6.76 6.59
N CYS A 244 9.86 -5.46 6.45
CA CYS A 244 10.82 -4.94 5.50
C CYS A 244 12.22 -5.33 5.97
N HIS A 245 12.90 -6.13 5.15
CA HIS A 245 14.27 -6.50 5.38
C HIS A 245 15.16 -5.40 4.80
N ASP A 246 16.09 -4.87 5.62
CA ASP A 246 17.21 -4.00 5.21
C ASP A 246 18.27 -4.81 4.40
N SER A 247 17.79 -5.65 3.48
CA SER A 247 18.61 -6.37 2.52
C SER A 247 18.75 -5.49 1.29
N ALA A 248 19.99 -5.01 1.08
CA ALA A 248 20.43 -4.14 -0.02
C ALA A 248 19.68 -4.33 -1.36
N GLY A 249 19.26 -3.22 -1.96
CA GLY A 249 18.65 -3.16 -3.29
C GLY A 249 18.82 -1.79 -3.96
N TRP A 250 18.69 -1.76 -5.29
CA TRP A 250 18.97 -0.58 -6.12
C TRP A 250 17.72 0.30 -6.30
N TRP A 251 17.94 1.59 -6.58
CA TRP A 251 16.90 2.49 -7.08
C TRP A 251 16.34 2.00 -8.42
N ILE A 252 15.02 1.81 -8.50
CA ILE A 252 14.36 1.43 -9.75
C ILE A 252 13.90 2.70 -10.43
N GLU A 253 14.56 3.06 -11.53
CA GLU A 253 14.19 4.24 -12.31
C GLU A 253 12.79 4.06 -12.94
N ARG A 254 11.96 5.08 -12.74
CA ARG A 254 10.62 5.26 -13.30
C ARG A 254 10.61 6.63 -14.00
N PRO A 255 11.19 6.72 -15.21
CA PRO A 255 11.25 7.98 -15.94
C PRO A 255 9.84 8.41 -16.33
N ARG A 256 9.57 9.72 -16.27
CA ARG A 256 8.26 10.32 -16.51
C ARG A 256 7.14 9.69 -15.68
N PHE A 257 7.41 9.41 -14.41
CA PHE A 257 6.40 8.97 -13.44
C PHE A 257 5.18 9.90 -13.40
N ALA A 258 5.36 11.19 -13.65
CA ALA A 258 4.28 12.08 -14.06
C ALA A 258 4.71 12.97 -15.23
N ALA A 259 3.87 13.10 -16.25
CA ALA A 259 4.08 14.03 -17.36
C ALA A 259 4.04 15.51 -16.92
N GLY A 260 3.44 15.77 -15.75
CA GLY A 260 3.21 17.09 -15.21
C GLY A 260 2.00 17.77 -15.84
N VAL A 261 1.47 18.76 -15.13
CA VAL A 261 0.23 19.47 -15.53
C VAL A 261 0.49 20.93 -15.91
N GLY A 262 1.76 21.28 -16.13
CA GLY A 262 2.19 22.66 -16.43
C GLY A 262 2.21 23.59 -15.21
N ALA A 263 1.97 23.06 -14.01
CA ALA A 263 2.08 23.81 -12.77
C ALA A 263 3.56 24.09 -12.44
N ALA A 264 3.84 25.27 -11.88
CA ALA A 264 5.18 25.58 -11.40
C ALA A 264 5.55 24.67 -10.23
N ARG A 265 6.77 24.11 -10.25
CA ARG A 265 7.31 23.23 -9.19
C ARG A 265 7.07 23.71 -7.76
N ALA A 266 7.18 25.01 -7.52
CA ALA A 266 6.99 25.60 -6.18
C ALA A 266 5.57 25.36 -5.60
N ASN A 267 4.58 25.08 -6.46
CA ASN A 267 3.20 24.81 -6.09
C ASN A 267 2.88 23.31 -5.98
N ILE A 268 3.85 22.43 -6.26
CA ILE A 268 3.64 20.98 -6.22
C ILE A 268 3.96 20.46 -4.83
N ARG A 269 3.13 19.54 -4.33
CA ARG A 269 3.38 18.76 -3.11
C ARG A 269 3.08 17.29 -3.39
N PHE A 270 3.71 16.42 -2.62
CA PHE A 270 3.41 15.00 -2.58
C PHE A 270 2.99 14.63 -1.16
N ALA A 271 1.85 13.97 -1.03
CA ALA A 271 1.35 13.44 0.23
C ALA A 271 0.23 12.44 -0.07
N ASP A 272 0.10 11.37 0.72
CA ASP A 272 -1.04 10.45 0.61
C ASP A 272 -2.30 11.10 1.19
N VAL A 273 -3.16 11.66 0.33
CA VAL A 273 -4.41 12.29 0.77
C VAL A 273 -5.58 11.31 0.78
N THR A 274 -5.37 10.07 0.30
CA THR A 274 -6.40 9.03 0.20
C THR A 274 -6.30 7.95 1.26
N GLY A 275 -5.15 7.82 1.93
CA GLY A 275 -4.83 6.80 2.91
C GLY A 275 -4.56 5.42 2.29
N ASP A 276 -4.28 5.34 0.99
CA ASP A 276 -4.03 4.09 0.27
C ASP A 276 -2.55 3.64 0.28
N GLY A 277 -1.69 4.45 0.93
CA GLY A 277 -0.26 4.23 1.08
C GLY A 277 0.57 4.93 0.02
N ARG A 278 -0.02 5.47 -1.06
CA ARG A 278 0.74 6.16 -2.11
C ARG A 278 0.63 7.66 -1.97
N ALA A 279 1.76 8.34 -2.12
CA ALA A 279 1.76 9.78 -2.24
C ALA A 279 1.08 10.22 -3.54
N ASP A 280 0.15 11.16 -3.41
CA ASP A 280 -0.58 11.78 -4.50
C ASP A 280 0.11 13.07 -4.97
N TYR A 281 -0.08 13.42 -6.25
CA TYR A 281 0.48 14.64 -6.83
C TYR A 281 -0.50 15.81 -6.63
N LEU A 282 -0.10 16.81 -5.86
CA LEU A 282 -0.98 17.92 -5.47
C LEU A 282 -0.52 19.24 -6.09
N VAL A 283 -1.45 20.03 -6.62
CA VAL A 283 -1.16 21.37 -7.16
C VAL A 283 -1.88 22.44 -6.37
N LEU A 284 -1.10 23.22 -5.61
CA LEU A 284 -1.60 24.31 -4.78
C LEU A 284 -1.85 25.57 -5.61
N ASN A 285 -2.98 26.23 -5.35
CA ASN A 285 -3.28 27.57 -5.83
C ASN A 285 -2.74 28.64 -4.86
N ALA A 286 -2.75 29.90 -5.28
CA ALA A 286 -2.19 31.02 -4.50
C ALA A 286 -2.85 31.27 -3.12
N ARG A 287 -3.99 30.64 -2.84
CA ARG A 287 -4.75 30.73 -1.58
C ARG A 287 -4.68 29.44 -0.76
N GLY A 288 -3.76 28.54 -1.12
CA GLY A 288 -3.49 27.32 -0.38
C GLY A 288 -4.50 26.20 -0.60
N GLY A 289 -5.51 26.38 -1.46
CA GLY A 289 -6.34 25.27 -1.93
C GLY A 289 -5.59 24.45 -2.97
N PHE A 290 -6.00 23.22 -3.24
CA PHE A 290 -5.33 22.38 -4.22
C PHE A 290 -6.25 21.41 -4.95
N ASP A 291 -5.84 21.08 -6.17
CA ASP A 291 -6.30 19.91 -6.92
C ASP A 291 -5.38 18.73 -6.60
N ALA A 292 -5.93 17.51 -6.56
CA ALA A 292 -5.17 16.28 -6.30
C ALA A 292 -5.23 15.35 -7.52
N TRP A 293 -4.10 14.82 -7.95
CA TRP A 293 -4.01 13.72 -8.89
C TRP A 293 -3.70 12.47 -8.08
N ILE A 294 -4.72 11.61 -7.96
CA ILE A 294 -4.65 10.39 -7.17
C ILE A 294 -3.77 9.38 -7.89
N ASN A 295 -2.76 8.88 -7.19
CA ASN A 295 -1.76 7.98 -7.72
C ASN A 295 -2.29 6.54 -7.84
N ALA A 296 -2.34 6.02 -9.05
CA ALA A 296 -2.70 4.64 -9.36
C ALA A 296 -1.55 3.87 -10.02
N GLY A 297 -0.29 4.21 -9.68
CA GLY A 297 0.93 3.60 -10.23
C GLY A 297 1.75 4.52 -11.14
N GLY A 298 1.40 5.81 -11.23
CA GLY A 298 2.07 6.79 -12.07
C GLY A 298 1.85 6.59 -13.58
N ASP A 299 2.47 7.43 -14.41
CA ASP A 299 2.34 7.33 -15.86
C ASP A 299 3.08 6.10 -16.40
N ALA A 300 2.31 5.18 -16.99
CA ALA A 300 2.77 4.06 -17.76
C ALA A 300 2.82 4.43 -19.25
N SER A 301 3.68 3.81 -20.06
CA SER A 301 3.78 4.04 -21.51
C SER A 301 2.42 3.98 -22.22
N GLY A 302 1.77 5.14 -22.41
CA GLY A 302 0.49 5.28 -23.09
C GLY A 302 -0.76 5.29 -22.20
N ASN A 303 -0.68 5.05 -20.89
CA ASN A 303 -1.81 5.04 -19.96
C ASN A 303 -1.53 5.95 -18.74
N PRO A 304 -2.35 6.99 -18.50
CA PRO A 304 -2.16 7.84 -17.33
C PRO A 304 -2.59 7.10 -16.06
N GLY A 305 -1.65 6.81 -15.15
CA GLY A 305 -1.93 6.22 -13.83
C GLY A 305 -2.24 7.28 -12.77
N TRP A 306 -2.86 8.39 -13.18
CA TRP A 306 -3.26 9.50 -12.31
C TRP A 306 -4.72 9.87 -12.54
N THR A 307 -5.50 9.96 -11.47
CA THR A 307 -6.91 10.39 -11.54
C THR A 307 -7.09 11.77 -10.92
N LEU A 308 -7.55 12.75 -11.68
CA LEU A 308 -7.78 14.11 -11.18
C LEU A 308 -9.02 14.18 -10.28
N HIS A 309 -8.81 14.67 -9.06
CA HIS A 309 -9.80 15.12 -8.10
C HIS A 309 -9.67 16.64 -7.94
N ALA A 310 -10.38 17.38 -8.79
CA ALA A 310 -10.35 18.84 -8.78
C ALA A 310 -11.04 19.41 -7.53
N GLY A 311 -10.45 20.45 -6.95
CA GLY A 311 -10.94 21.14 -5.76
C GLY A 311 -10.88 20.31 -4.49
N PHE A 312 -9.91 19.38 -4.38
CA PHE A 312 -9.78 18.49 -3.22
C PHE A 312 -9.68 19.24 -1.88
N ALA A 313 -9.09 20.44 -1.88
CA ALA A 313 -9.23 21.38 -0.78
C ALA A 313 -9.50 22.80 -1.29
N ALA A 314 -10.52 23.45 -0.74
CA ALA A 314 -10.81 24.85 -1.04
C ALA A 314 -9.68 25.81 -0.58
N GLY A 315 -8.91 25.41 0.44
CA GLY A 315 -7.86 26.21 1.08
C GLY A 315 -8.40 27.22 2.09
N THR A 316 -7.49 27.82 2.85
CA THR A 316 -7.80 28.73 3.96
C THR A 316 -7.48 30.19 3.64
N GLY A 317 -6.97 30.47 2.44
CA GLY A 317 -6.38 31.77 2.09
C GLY A 317 -4.90 31.89 2.45
N ALA A 318 -4.31 30.86 3.06
CA ALA A 318 -2.88 30.79 3.36
C ALA A 318 -2.03 30.74 2.07
N ALA A 319 -0.82 31.28 2.12
CA ALA A 319 0.10 31.18 1.00
C ALA A 319 0.60 29.72 0.85
N PRO A 320 0.88 29.22 -0.36
CA PRO A 320 1.38 27.85 -0.58
C PRO A 320 2.64 27.49 0.22
N ALA A 321 3.49 28.48 0.51
CA ALA A 321 4.72 28.28 1.28
C ALA A 321 4.48 28.00 2.78
N THR A 322 3.29 28.30 3.29
CA THR A 322 2.90 28.04 4.69
C THR A 322 2.01 26.82 4.85
N VAL A 323 1.63 26.17 3.74
CA VAL A 323 0.78 24.98 3.73
C VAL A 323 1.66 23.74 3.76
N HIS A 324 1.41 22.88 4.75
CA HIS A 324 2.04 21.58 4.92
C HIS A 324 0.97 20.49 4.93
N LEU A 325 1.34 19.30 4.46
CA LEU A 325 0.48 18.12 4.43
C LEU A 325 1.20 17.03 5.21
N ALA A 326 0.59 16.53 6.28
CA ALA A 326 1.14 15.46 7.11
C ALA A 326 0.01 14.81 7.92
N ASP A 327 0.08 13.50 8.14
CA ASP A 327 -0.91 12.80 8.98
C ASP A 327 -0.69 13.14 10.46
N ILE A 328 -1.47 14.08 10.99
CA ILE A 328 -1.38 14.50 12.40
C ILE A 328 -2.32 13.68 13.28
N SER A 329 -3.30 13.01 12.67
CA SER A 329 -4.36 12.27 13.34
C SER A 329 -4.02 10.80 13.57
N GLY A 330 -3.14 10.23 12.75
CA GLY A 330 -2.75 8.82 12.71
C GLY A 330 -3.73 7.94 11.92
N ASP A 331 -4.54 8.53 11.04
CA ASP A 331 -5.53 7.81 10.21
C ASP A 331 -5.01 7.43 8.81
N ARG A 332 -3.73 7.72 8.56
CA ARG A 332 -2.96 7.54 7.32
C ARG A 332 -3.30 8.50 6.20
N ARG A 333 -4.22 9.44 6.40
CA ARG A 333 -4.47 10.50 5.43
C ARG A 333 -3.66 11.73 5.84
N ALA A 334 -2.99 12.35 4.87
CA ALA A 334 -2.35 13.62 5.12
C ALA A 334 -3.41 14.68 5.46
N ASP A 335 -3.20 15.34 6.60
CA ASP A 335 -4.01 16.44 7.09
C ASP A 335 -3.49 17.78 6.57
N TYR A 336 -4.36 18.78 6.53
CA TYR A 336 -4.01 20.12 6.06
C TYR A 336 -3.54 20.99 7.22
N LEU A 337 -2.30 21.47 7.13
CA LEU A 337 -1.67 22.28 8.17
C LEU A 337 -1.29 23.65 7.62
N VAL A 338 -1.61 24.69 8.38
CA VAL A 338 -1.13 26.05 8.13
C VAL A 338 -0.14 26.43 9.21
N VAL A 339 1.12 26.63 8.81
CA VAL A 339 2.20 27.02 9.72
C VAL A 339 2.38 28.53 9.66
N ASN A 340 2.32 29.19 10.81
CA ASN A 340 2.60 30.60 10.94
C ASN A 340 4.05 30.90 10.55
N ALA A 341 4.25 31.75 9.55
CA ALA A 341 5.57 32.06 9.00
C ALA A 341 6.55 32.63 10.03
N THR A 342 6.07 33.32 11.07
CA THR A 342 6.90 33.99 12.07
C THR A 342 7.08 33.16 13.33
N THR A 343 6.02 32.51 13.83
CA THR A 343 6.04 31.86 15.14
C THR A 343 6.16 30.33 15.09
N GLY A 344 5.90 29.73 13.93
CA GLY A 344 5.81 28.28 13.79
C GLY A 344 4.54 27.68 14.39
N ALA A 345 3.59 28.51 14.87
CA ALA A 345 2.29 28.01 15.33
C ALA A 345 1.54 27.29 14.20
N VAL A 346 0.78 26.26 14.53
CA VAL A 346 0.14 25.39 13.54
C VAL A 346 -1.36 25.35 13.78
N ASP A 347 -2.12 25.72 12.75
CA ASP A 347 -3.56 25.49 12.70
C ASP A 347 -3.82 24.30 11.74
N ALA A 348 -4.72 23.38 12.12
CA ALA A 348 -4.90 22.11 11.41
C ALA A 348 -6.36 21.79 11.03
N TRP A 349 -6.53 21.04 9.95
CA TRP A 349 -7.79 20.50 9.47
C TRP A 349 -7.62 19.02 9.11
N ILE A 350 -8.42 18.16 9.73
CA ILE A 350 -8.36 16.71 9.51
C ILE A 350 -9.02 16.34 8.20
N ASN A 351 -8.33 15.53 7.40
CA ASN A 351 -8.79 15.03 6.12
C ASN A 351 -9.76 13.86 6.26
N ASN A 352 -11.03 14.08 5.93
CA ASN A 352 -12.06 13.03 5.88
C ASN A 352 -12.37 12.61 4.43
N GLY A 353 -11.37 12.71 3.55
CA GLY A 353 -11.44 12.31 2.14
C GLY A 353 -11.66 13.45 1.15
N GLY A 354 -11.23 14.67 1.48
CA GLY A 354 -11.26 15.84 0.60
C GLY A 354 -12.65 16.42 0.31
N ASP A 355 -12.69 17.69 -0.12
CA ASP A 355 -13.92 18.38 -0.50
C ASP A 355 -14.55 17.74 -1.74
N ARG A 356 -15.87 17.58 -1.72
CA ARG A 356 -16.68 17.13 -2.85
C ARG A 356 -17.87 18.07 -3.04
N PRO A 357 -18.50 18.11 -4.24
CA PRO A 357 -19.70 18.91 -4.46
C PRO A 357 -20.78 18.61 -3.40
N GLY A 358 -21.09 19.61 -2.56
CA GLY A 358 -22.10 19.49 -1.50
C GLY A 358 -21.67 18.79 -0.21
N GLN A 359 -20.40 18.37 -0.09
CA GLN A 359 -19.88 17.67 1.09
C GLN A 359 -18.48 18.21 1.46
N ALA A 360 -18.38 18.87 2.62
CA ALA A 360 -17.10 19.29 3.17
C ALA A 360 -16.30 18.05 3.61
N GLY A 361 -15.05 17.95 3.16
CA GLY A 361 -14.16 16.84 3.49
C GLY A 361 -13.21 17.12 4.63
N TRP A 362 -13.19 18.34 5.16
CA TRP A 362 -12.18 18.78 6.12
C TRP A 362 -12.82 19.18 7.45
N THR A 363 -12.27 18.66 8.55
CA THR A 363 -12.71 19.01 9.91
C THR A 363 -11.69 19.93 10.56
N ALA A 364 -12.04 21.19 10.76
CA ALA A 364 -11.18 22.15 11.47
C ALA A 364 -10.90 21.69 12.91
N ARG A 365 -9.62 21.61 13.27
CA ARG A 365 -9.18 21.37 14.66
C ARG A 365 -8.78 22.65 15.38
N GLY A 366 -8.46 23.69 14.62
CA GLY A 366 -7.93 24.93 15.19
C GLY A 366 -6.44 24.80 15.48
N ARG A 367 -5.96 25.48 16.53
CA ARG A 367 -4.54 25.62 16.81
C ARG A 367 -3.97 24.42 17.56
N ILE A 368 -3.35 23.50 16.83
CA ILE A 368 -2.75 22.30 17.42
C ILE A 368 -1.38 22.55 18.06
N ALA A 369 -0.66 23.61 17.66
CA ALA A 369 0.63 23.98 18.24
C ALA A 369 0.77 25.50 18.35
N THR A 370 1.30 25.99 19.48
CA THR A 370 1.55 27.42 19.71
C THR A 370 2.83 27.92 19.04
N GLY A 371 3.64 27.00 18.50
CA GLY A 371 4.97 27.27 17.96
C GLY A 371 6.05 27.24 19.04
N ALA A 372 7.26 26.86 18.64
CA ALA A 372 8.44 26.72 19.50
C ALA A 372 9.40 27.93 19.41
N GLY A 373 8.91 29.08 18.92
CA GLY A 373 9.71 30.30 18.76
C GLY A 373 10.63 30.31 17.53
N ALA A 374 10.46 29.35 16.62
CA ALA A 374 11.16 29.30 15.33
C ALA A 374 10.24 29.74 14.17
N PRO A 375 10.76 30.41 13.13
CA PRO A 375 10.00 30.72 11.92
C PRO A 375 9.44 29.48 11.24
N GLY A 376 8.28 29.62 10.59
CA GLY A 376 7.59 28.53 9.89
C GLY A 376 8.45 27.80 8.86
N ALA A 377 9.37 28.52 8.20
CA ALA A 377 10.31 27.93 7.23
C ALA A 377 11.25 26.88 7.83
N HIS A 378 11.41 26.86 9.16
CA HIS A 378 12.24 25.92 9.89
C HIS A 378 11.45 24.73 10.44
N ILE A 379 10.12 24.72 10.25
CA ILE A 379 9.25 23.66 10.76
C ILE A 379 9.17 22.51 9.77
N ARG A 380 9.25 21.29 10.28
CA ARG A 380 9.03 20.05 9.53
C ARG A 380 8.05 19.17 10.30
N PHE A 381 7.42 18.25 9.58
CA PHE A 381 6.54 17.24 10.14
C PHE A 381 7.00 15.87 9.64
N ALA A 382 7.24 14.94 10.55
CA ALA A 382 7.61 13.56 10.25
C ALA A 382 7.37 12.69 11.49
N ASP A 383 7.03 11.42 11.32
CA ASP A 383 6.87 10.47 12.43
C ASP A 383 8.24 9.98 12.92
N LEU A 384 8.69 10.40 14.10
CA LEU A 384 10.01 10.01 14.62
C LEU A 384 9.97 8.77 15.50
N ASP A 385 8.82 8.41 16.06
CA ASP A 385 8.72 7.33 17.04
C ASP A 385 7.98 6.09 16.54
N GLY A 386 7.42 6.17 15.33
CA GLY A 386 6.79 5.08 14.60
C GLY A 386 5.34 4.86 15.02
N ASP A 387 4.70 5.86 15.66
CA ASP A 387 3.31 5.76 16.12
C ASP A 387 2.28 6.17 15.05
N ARG A 388 2.76 6.46 13.84
CA ARG A 388 2.06 6.91 12.62
C ARG A 388 1.46 8.30 12.71
N ARG A 389 1.79 9.08 13.73
CA ARG A 389 1.47 10.50 13.75
C ARG A 389 2.71 11.31 13.46
N ALA A 390 2.57 12.29 12.59
CA ALA A 390 3.66 13.22 12.34
C ALA A 390 3.95 14.05 13.60
N ASP A 391 5.23 14.17 13.92
CA ASP A 391 5.75 14.97 15.02
C ASP A 391 6.10 16.39 14.55
N TYR A 392 6.12 17.34 15.48
CA TYR A 392 6.48 18.73 15.18
C TYR A 392 7.98 18.92 15.38
N LEU A 393 8.69 19.32 14.32
CA LEU A 393 10.15 19.42 14.31
C LEU A 393 10.60 20.85 14.05
N VAL A 394 11.62 21.30 14.76
CA VAL A 394 12.30 22.57 14.54
C VAL A 394 13.72 22.30 14.05
N LEU A 395 14.00 22.68 12.81
CA LEU A 395 15.30 22.52 12.17
C LEU A 395 16.12 23.80 12.32
N ASN A 396 17.37 23.66 12.77
CA ASN A 396 18.36 24.72 12.69
C ASN A 396 18.89 24.81 11.23
N PRO A 397 18.65 25.92 10.51
CA PRO A 397 19.01 26.03 9.10
C PRO A 397 20.53 26.16 8.85
N THR A 398 21.32 26.38 9.90
CA THR A 398 22.77 26.52 9.79
C THR A 398 23.47 25.21 10.13
N THR A 399 23.07 24.55 11.22
CA THR A 399 23.77 23.36 11.72
C THR A 399 23.13 22.06 11.27
N GLY A 400 21.84 22.06 10.91
CA GLY A 400 21.06 20.85 10.71
C GLY A 400 20.57 20.20 12.00
N ALA A 401 20.82 20.81 13.17
CA ALA A 401 20.33 20.29 14.44
C ALA A 401 18.79 20.33 14.49
N VAL A 402 18.18 19.37 15.17
CA VAL A 402 16.71 19.23 15.19
C VAL A 402 16.22 19.06 16.62
N ASP A 403 15.26 19.89 17.01
CA ASP A 403 14.43 19.70 18.20
C ASP A 403 13.09 19.10 17.78
N ALA A 404 12.55 18.17 18.58
CA ALA A 404 11.29 17.51 18.28
C ALA A 404 10.27 17.67 19.42
N TRP A 405 9.00 17.62 19.04
CA TRP A 405 7.87 17.47 19.95
C TRP A 405 7.02 16.32 19.43
N LEU A 406 6.96 15.24 20.20
CA LEU A 406 6.24 14.04 19.81
C LEU A 406 4.73 14.23 19.94
N ASN A 407 3.99 13.84 18.91
CA ASN A 407 2.55 13.95 18.83
C ASN A 407 1.87 12.80 19.59
N ARG A 408 1.33 13.11 20.77
CA ARG A 408 0.50 12.23 21.58
C ARG A 408 -1.00 12.50 21.39
N GLY A 409 -1.37 13.03 20.22
CA GLY A 409 -2.74 13.33 19.81
C GLY A 409 -3.18 14.77 20.10
N GLY A 410 -2.35 15.79 19.81
CA GLY A 410 -2.65 17.21 20.08
C GLY A 410 -4.05 17.67 19.62
N ASP A 411 -4.71 18.72 20.14
CA ASP A 411 -4.48 19.68 21.24
C ASP A 411 -5.62 19.66 22.29
N GLY A 412 -5.28 20.03 23.53
CA GLY A 412 -6.23 20.30 24.62
C GLY A 412 -5.71 20.05 26.04
N GLN A 413 -4.73 19.15 26.23
CA GLN A 413 -4.21 18.73 27.55
C GLN A 413 -2.75 18.21 27.50
N GLY A 414 -1.82 18.87 26.79
CA GLY A 414 -0.42 18.42 26.76
C GLY A 414 -0.13 17.27 25.78
N GLY A 415 -0.76 17.30 24.60
CA GLY A 415 -0.56 16.29 23.54
C GLY A 415 0.77 16.38 22.79
N TRP A 416 1.68 17.28 23.16
CA TRP A 416 3.03 17.36 22.59
C TRP A 416 4.06 17.07 23.67
N THR A 417 4.87 16.03 23.49
CA THR A 417 5.96 15.71 24.42
C THR A 417 7.27 16.23 23.87
N ALA A 418 7.85 17.24 24.50
CA ALA A 418 9.14 17.79 24.09
C ALA A 418 10.23 16.70 24.15
N ARG A 419 11.02 16.63 23.07
CA ARG A 419 12.24 15.85 22.92
C ARG A 419 13.31 16.75 22.31
N PRO A 420 13.93 17.61 23.14
CA PRO A 420 14.95 18.55 22.66
C PRO A 420 16.19 17.80 22.18
N THR A 421 16.77 18.32 21.10
CA THR A 421 17.95 17.85 20.36
C THR A 421 17.93 16.36 20.05
N ILE A 422 17.07 15.95 19.13
CA ILE A 422 17.09 14.59 18.57
C ILE A 422 18.22 14.39 17.58
N ALA A 423 18.82 15.46 17.03
CA ALA A 423 19.98 15.36 16.13
C ALA A 423 20.92 16.55 16.36
N GLY A 424 22.21 16.29 16.53
CA GLY A 424 23.25 17.34 16.65
C GLY A 424 23.52 18.13 15.36
N GLY A 425 23.06 17.63 14.22
CA GLY A 425 23.26 18.23 12.90
C GLY A 425 24.60 17.86 12.25
N THR A 426 24.68 18.06 10.94
CA THR A 426 25.84 17.69 10.09
C THR A 426 26.58 18.91 9.55
N GLY A 427 26.21 20.13 9.98
CA GLY A 427 26.78 21.40 9.52
C GLY A 427 26.06 22.03 8.33
N THR A 428 24.84 21.59 8.01
CA THR A 428 24.01 22.13 6.92
C THR A 428 22.52 22.06 7.25
N GLY A 429 21.74 23.04 6.82
CA GLY A 429 20.28 23.08 6.98
C GLY A 429 19.47 22.42 5.87
N ASN A 430 20.11 21.80 4.87
CA ASN A 430 19.39 21.05 3.83
C ASN A 430 18.97 19.66 4.31
N VAL A 431 18.24 19.64 5.42
CA VAL A 431 17.74 18.43 6.05
C VAL A 431 16.36 18.09 5.50
N ARG A 432 16.12 16.81 5.27
CA ARG A 432 14.81 16.22 4.97
C ARG A 432 14.59 15.03 5.90
N PHE A 433 13.33 14.62 6.00
CA PHE A 433 12.90 13.45 6.74
C PHE A 433 12.12 12.56 5.80
N ALA A 434 12.45 11.28 5.78
CA ALA A 434 11.81 10.29 4.93
C ALA A 434 12.00 8.89 5.54
N ASN A 435 11.09 7.96 5.34
CA ASN A 435 11.22 6.59 5.81
C ASN A 435 11.97 5.75 4.76
N LEU A 436 13.22 5.35 5.01
CA LEU A 436 14.05 4.66 4.01
C LEU A 436 14.12 3.13 4.19
N ASP A 437 13.83 2.63 5.39
CA ASP A 437 13.93 1.21 5.73
C ASP A 437 12.58 0.58 6.09
N CYS A 438 11.48 1.29 5.79
CA CYS A 438 10.10 0.93 6.09
C CYS A 438 9.82 0.67 7.59
N ASP A 439 10.65 1.13 8.52
CA ASP A 439 10.42 0.92 9.95
C ASP A 439 9.34 1.85 10.55
N VAL A 440 8.67 2.63 9.68
CA VAL A 440 7.67 3.68 9.94
C VAL A 440 8.27 4.97 10.47
N ARG A 441 9.49 4.92 11.03
CA ARG A 441 10.14 6.11 11.54
C ARG A 441 10.81 6.84 10.40
N ALA A 442 10.74 8.16 10.47
CA ALA A 442 11.44 9.00 9.55
C ALA A 442 12.93 9.05 9.89
N ASP A 443 13.73 8.85 8.86
CA ASP A 443 15.17 8.93 8.86
C ASP A 443 15.66 10.36 8.61
N TYR A 444 16.87 10.66 9.08
CA TYR A 444 17.47 11.98 8.93
C TYR A 444 18.30 12.00 7.64
N LEU A 445 17.96 12.92 6.72
CA LEU A 445 18.59 13.02 5.41
C LEU A 445 19.24 14.38 5.20
N VAL A 446 20.42 14.38 4.60
CA VAL A 446 21.11 15.59 4.14
C VAL A 446 21.11 15.57 2.62
N VAL A 447 20.53 16.60 2.01
CA VAL A 447 20.45 16.75 0.56
C VAL A 447 21.47 17.78 0.09
N ASP A 448 22.37 17.38 -0.80
CA ASP A 448 23.35 18.28 -1.41
C ASP A 448 22.62 19.38 -2.21
N PRO A 449 22.86 20.67 -1.91
CA PRO A 449 22.15 21.76 -2.56
C PRO A 449 22.28 21.77 -4.09
N ALA A 450 23.45 21.39 -4.62
CA ALA A 450 23.78 21.52 -6.02
C ALA A 450 23.41 20.28 -6.83
N THR A 451 23.64 19.08 -6.27
CA THR A 451 23.48 17.81 -7.00
C THR A 451 22.23 17.04 -6.59
N GLY A 452 21.64 17.36 -5.44
CA GLY A 452 20.54 16.60 -4.86
C GLY A 452 20.95 15.22 -4.38
N ALA A 453 22.26 14.95 -4.26
CA ALA A 453 22.75 13.74 -3.62
C ALA A 453 22.24 13.66 -2.18
N VAL A 454 22.01 12.46 -1.67
CA VAL A 454 21.41 12.26 -0.34
C VAL A 454 22.31 11.39 0.52
N ASP A 455 22.75 11.94 1.64
CA ASP A 455 23.39 11.19 2.72
C ASP A 455 22.37 10.93 3.83
N ALA A 456 22.30 9.71 4.34
CA ALA A 456 21.23 9.25 5.24
C ALA A 456 21.73 8.70 6.58
N TRP A 457 20.89 8.85 7.59
CA TRP A 457 21.04 8.27 8.91
C TRP A 457 19.71 7.65 9.35
N LEU A 458 19.72 6.35 9.60
CA LEU A 458 18.53 5.61 10.01
C LEU A 458 18.16 5.88 11.46
N ASN A 459 16.87 6.04 11.72
CA ASN A 459 16.34 6.37 13.04
C ASN A 459 16.28 5.13 13.95
N ARG A 460 17.25 4.98 14.84
CA ARG A 460 17.26 3.96 15.90
C ARG A 460 16.87 4.53 17.27
N GLY A 461 16.06 5.60 17.26
CA GLY A 461 15.55 6.29 18.44
C GLY A 461 15.99 7.75 18.58
N GLY A 462 16.80 8.26 17.63
CA GLY A 462 17.38 9.60 17.65
C GLY A 462 18.41 9.82 18.78
N ASP A 463 19.14 10.92 18.73
CA ASP A 463 20.06 11.29 19.81
C ASP A 463 19.26 11.54 21.10
N ARG A 464 19.74 10.97 22.21
CA ARG A 464 19.07 11.09 23.51
C ARG A 464 20.07 11.14 24.64
N ASP A 465 20.01 12.18 25.47
CA ASP A 465 20.81 12.30 26.70
C ASP A 465 22.33 12.11 26.44
N GLY A 466 22.81 12.54 25.27
CA GLY A 466 24.19 12.36 24.81
C GLY A 466 24.52 10.99 24.20
N VAL A 467 23.53 10.09 24.08
CA VAL A 467 23.64 8.80 23.40
C VAL A 467 23.21 8.96 21.94
N PRO A 468 24.08 8.67 20.95
CA PRO A 468 23.70 8.70 19.55
C PRO A 468 22.65 7.62 19.24
N GLY A 469 21.56 8.00 18.58
CA GLY A 469 20.52 7.05 18.13
C GLY A 469 20.27 7.08 16.62
N TRP A 470 21.14 7.76 15.87
CA TRP A 470 21.16 7.76 14.41
C TRP A 470 22.22 6.78 13.90
N ALA A 471 21.80 5.80 13.11
CA ALA A 471 22.71 4.87 12.45
C ALA A 471 23.12 5.43 11.08
N HIS A 472 24.37 5.87 10.94
CA HIS A 472 24.87 6.39 9.65
C HIS A 472 24.78 5.32 8.55
N ARG A 473 24.01 5.61 7.51
CA ARG A 473 23.81 4.74 6.34
C ARG A 473 24.77 5.10 5.20
N GLY A 474 25.18 6.38 5.10
CA GLY A 474 26.03 6.89 4.02
C GLY A 474 25.23 7.49 2.87
N ARG A 475 25.87 7.64 1.71
CA ARG A 475 25.26 8.24 0.52
C ARG A 475 24.30 7.29 -0.16
N ILE A 476 23.00 7.50 -0.01
CA ILE A 476 21.97 6.64 -0.63
C ILE A 476 21.61 7.07 -2.05
N ALA A 477 21.85 8.32 -2.45
CA ALA A 477 21.57 8.78 -3.81
C ALA A 477 22.71 9.66 -4.36
N GLY A 478 23.12 9.40 -5.60
CA GLY A 478 24.13 10.20 -6.30
C GLY A 478 23.65 11.60 -6.71
N GLY A 479 22.33 11.80 -6.70
CA GLY A 479 21.68 13.05 -7.09
C GLY A 479 21.32 13.11 -8.57
N ALA A 480 20.13 13.63 -8.88
CA ALA A 480 19.64 13.80 -10.26
C ALA A 480 19.05 15.20 -10.53
N GLY A 481 19.32 16.17 -9.65
CA GLY A 481 18.84 17.55 -9.76
C GLY A 481 19.18 18.36 -8.50
N SER A 482 19.02 19.67 -8.50
CA SER A 482 19.30 20.47 -7.29
C SER A 482 18.35 20.11 -6.13
N ALA A 483 18.74 20.38 -4.88
CA ALA A 483 17.95 20.01 -3.70
C ALA A 483 16.52 20.59 -3.66
N ASP A 484 16.25 21.64 -4.43
CA ASP A 484 14.93 22.25 -4.57
C ASP A 484 14.02 21.50 -5.58
N SER A 485 14.58 20.60 -6.39
CA SER A 485 13.83 19.66 -7.26
C SER A 485 13.55 18.33 -6.60
N VAL A 486 14.31 18.00 -5.55
CA VAL A 486 14.23 16.73 -4.87
C VAL A 486 13.03 16.73 -3.92
N VAL A 487 12.16 15.74 -4.09
CA VAL A 487 11.09 15.38 -3.16
C VAL A 487 11.28 13.92 -2.75
N LEU A 488 11.06 13.64 -1.47
CA LEU A 488 11.04 12.27 -0.94
C LEU A 488 9.60 11.97 -0.55
N ALA A 489 9.03 10.94 -1.14
CA ALA A 489 7.66 10.50 -0.86
C ALA A 489 7.46 9.07 -1.37
N ASP A 490 6.74 8.25 -0.63
CA ASP A 490 6.38 6.89 -1.01
C ASP A 490 5.34 6.90 -2.14
N VAL A 491 5.78 6.94 -3.41
CA VAL A 491 4.89 6.91 -4.57
C VAL A 491 4.58 5.48 -5.03
N SER A 492 5.35 4.51 -4.55
CA SER A 492 5.12 3.08 -4.79
C SER A 492 4.15 2.45 -3.79
N GLY A 493 3.97 3.08 -2.63
CA GLY A 493 3.21 2.66 -1.46
C GLY A 493 3.86 1.53 -0.63
N ASP A 494 5.13 1.23 -0.84
CA ASP A 494 5.81 0.08 -0.23
C ASP A 494 6.33 0.35 1.18
N GLY A 495 6.05 1.55 1.71
CA GLY A 495 6.48 2.03 3.01
C GLY A 495 7.85 2.71 2.96
N ARG A 496 8.53 2.72 1.81
CA ARG A 496 9.77 3.43 1.58
C ARG A 496 9.49 4.71 0.80
N ASP A 497 10.01 5.82 1.29
CA ASP A 497 9.99 7.05 0.53
C ASP A 497 10.95 6.94 -0.66
N ASP A 498 10.42 7.28 -1.84
CA ASP A 498 11.10 7.25 -3.12
C ASP A 498 11.79 8.58 -3.41
N TYR A 499 12.81 8.56 -4.26
CA TYR A 499 13.53 9.76 -4.68
C TYR A 499 12.89 10.32 -5.94
N LEU A 500 12.33 11.53 -5.86
CA LEU A 500 11.65 12.18 -6.97
C LEU A 500 12.40 13.44 -7.41
N VAL A 501 12.50 13.66 -8.71
CA VAL A 501 12.96 14.93 -9.29
C VAL A 501 11.79 15.59 -10.01
N VAL A 502 11.38 16.74 -9.49
CA VAL A 502 10.30 17.55 -10.07
C VAL A 502 10.89 18.62 -10.98
N ALA A 503 10.54 18.58 -12.26
CA ALA A 503 10.95 19.57 -13.25
C ALA A 503 10.20 20.91 -13.06
N PRO A 504 10.68 22.04 -13.63
CA PRO A 504 10.05 23.35 -13.47
C PRO A 504 8.57 23.42 -13.89
N ASN A 505 8.15 22.59 -14.84
CA ASN A 505 6.77 22.47 -15.35
C ASN A 505 5.93 21.41 -14.63
N GLY A 506 6.50 20.77 -13.60
CA GLY A 506 5.83 19.74 -12.81
C GLY A 506 5.90 18.32 -13.34
N ALA A 507 6.66 18.06 -14.42
CA ALA A 507 6.98 16.68 -14.77
C ALA A 507 7.86 16.04 -13.68
N VAL A 508 7.74 14.73 -13.49
CA VAL A 508 8.37 14.00 -12.39
C VAL A 508 9.08 12.78 -12.95
N ASP A 509 10.36 12.66 -12.66
CA ASP A 509 11.10 11.41 -12.75
C ASP A 509 11.19 10.82 -11.33
N ALA A 510 10.93 9.52 -11.19
CA ALA A 510 10.97 8.84 -9.90
C ALA A 510 12.03 7.73 -9.90
N TRP A 511 12.60 7.50 -8.73
CA TRP A 511 13.46 6.36 -8.44
C TRP A 511 12.85 5.66 -7.24
N ILE A 512 12.31 4.46 -7.49
CA ILE A 512 11.63 3.69 -6.44
C ILE A 512 12.69 3.07 -5.53
N ASN A 513 12.57 3.34 -4.24
CA ASN A 513 13.47 2.87 -3.22
C ASN A 513 13.18 1.40 -2.90
N ASN A 514 14.03 0.51 -3.36
CA ASN A 514 13.93 -0.92 -3.06
C ASN A 514 14.97 -1.37 -2.00
N GLY A 515 15.16 -0.57 -0.94
CA GLY A 515 16.15 -0.83 0.11
C GLY A 515 17.50 -0.17 -0.15
N GLY A 516 17.47 1.01 -0.79
CA GLY A 516 18.59 1.80 -1.32
C GLY A 516 19.93 1.57 -0.62
N ASP A 517 20.95 1.17 -1.38
CA ASP A 517 22.29 0.90 -0.85
C ASP A 517 23.26 2.07 -1.11
N PRO A 518 24.31 2.23 -0.28
CA PRO A 518 25.21 3.34 -0.38
C PRO A 518 26.05 3.26 -1.66
N ALA A 519 26.25 4.41 -2.30
CA ALA A 519 27.09 4.57 -3.48
C ALA A 519 28.56 4.18 -3.26
#